data_AF-A0A921E5U7-F1
#
_entry.id   AF-A0A921E5U7-F1
#
_cell.length_a   1.000
_cell.length_b   1.000
_cell.length_c   1.000
_cell.angle_alpha   90.00
_cell.angle_beta   90.00
_cell.angle_gamma   90.00
#
_symmetry.space_group_name_H-M   'P 1'
#
loop_
_entity.id
_entity.type
_entity.pdbx_description
1 polymer ?
#
loop_
_entity_poly.entity_id
_entity_poly.type
_entity_poly.pdbx_seq_one_letter_code
_entity_poly.pdbx_strand_id
1 'polypeptide(L)' 'MSKYNEEQVLSVHHWTDTLFSFRTTRDPSFRFRNGEFTMIGIEVEGRPLLRAYSVVSANYEEELEFFSIKVP' A
#
# COMPACT_ATOMS: atom_id res chain seq x y z
N MET A 1 -11.19 -11.67 13.84
CA MET A 1 -11.06 -10.98 12.55
C MET A 1 -9.71 -10.29 12.54
N SER A 2 -8.90 -10.51 11.50
CA SER A 2 -7.63 -9.79 11.31
C SER A 2 -7.93 -8.29 11.21
N LYS A 3 -7.06 -7.45 11.79
CA LYS A 3 -7.15 -5.99 11.71
C LYS A 3 -6.72 -5.46 10.33
N TYR A 4 -6.12 -6.31 9.49
CA TYR A 4 -5.49 -5.97 8.22
C TYR A 4 -5.95 -6.91 7.10
N ASN A 5 -6.04 -6.38 5.89
CA ASN A 5 -6.22 -7.17 4.68
C ASN A 5 -4.83 -7.56 4.14
N GLU A 6 -4.70 -8.81 3.69
CA GLU A 6 -3.51 -9.26 2.97
C GLU A 6 -3.73 -9.04 1.48
N GLU A 7 -2.88 -8.22 0.87
CA GLU A 7 -2.98 -7.86 -0.56
C GLU A 7 -1.73 -8.34 -1.30
N GLN A 8 -1.90 -8.74 -2.56
CA GLN A 8 -0.81 -9.21 -3.41
C GLN A 8 -0.22 -8.05 -4.21
N VAL A 9 1.11 -7.94 -4.23
CA VAL A 9 1.81 -6.97 -5.09
C VAL A 9 1.69 -7.42 -6.55
N LEU A 10 1.14 -6.55 -7.39
CA LEU A 10 0.89 -6.78 -8.81
C LEU A 10 2.01 -6.21 -9.68
N SER A 11 2.54 -5.04 -9.31
CA SER A 11 3.64 -4.41 -10.03
C SER A 11 4.49 -3.55 -9.11
N VAL A 12 5.76 -3.38 -9.48
CA VAL A 12 6.72 -2.49 -8.80
C VAL A 12 7.44 -1.68 -9.86
N HIS A 13 7.55 -0.37 -9.62
CA HIS A 13 8.28 0.54 -10.47
C HIS A 13 9.28 1.36 -9.64
N HIS A 14 10.55 1.28 -10.00
CA HIS A 14 11.60 2.10 -9.38
C HIS A 14 11.84 3.35 -10.22
N TRP A 15 11.46 4.51 -9.67
CA TRP A 15 11.66 5.81 -10.32
C TRP A 15 13.10 6.28 -10.17
N THR A 16 13.67 6.08 -8.98
CA THR A 16 15.07 6.41 -8.66
C THR A 16 15.64 5.39 -7.67
N ASP A 17 16.89 5.60 -7.27
CA ASP A 17 17.53 4.82 -6.21
C ASP A 17 16.77 4.93 -4.88
N THR A 18 16.11 6.06 -4.62
CA THR A 18 15.39 6.32 -3.36
C THR A 18 13.87 6.28 -3.49
N LEU A 19 13.28 6.27 -4.68
CA LEU A 19 11.83 6.38 -4.87
C LEU A 19 11.28 5.24 -5.71
N PHE A 20 10.16 4.67 -5.29
CA PHE A 20 9.47 3.61 -6.00
C PHE A 20 7.96 3.67 -5.78
N SER A 21 7.18 3.19 -6.75
CA SER A 21 5.76 2.89 -6.55
C SER A 21 5.50 1.40 -6.72
N PHE A 22 4.39 0.95 -6.15
CA PHE A 22 3.92 -0.40 -6.34
C PHE A 22 2.39 -0.43 -6.31
N ARG A 23 1.83 -1.39 -7.04
CA ARG A 23 0.40 -1.66 -7.06
C ARG A 23 0.09 -2.97 -6.38
N THR A 24 -1.05 -3.05 -5.72
CA THR A 24 -1.55 -4.27 -5.09
C THR A 24 -2.98 -4.56 -5.51
N THR A 25 -3.42 -5.79 -5.23
CA THR A 25 -4.86 -6.07 -5.16
C THR A 25 -5.55 -5.15 -4.16
N ARG A 26 -6.87 -5.08 -4.28
CA ARG A 26 -7.73 -4.30 -3.39
C ARG A 26 -8.89 -5.15 -2.92
N ASP A 27 -9.02 -5.30 -1.61
CA ASP A 27 -10.21 -5.90 -1.03
C ASP A 27 -11.48 -5.09 -1.43
N PRO A 28 -12.52 -5.75 -1.98
CA PRO A 28 -13.74 -5.06 -2.42
C PRO A 28 -14.52 -4.34 -1.32
N SER A 29 -14.24 -4.59 -0.03
CA SER A 29 -14.80 -3.87 1.11
C SER A 29 -13.98 -2.62 1.51
N PHE A 30 -12.75 -2.50 1.01
CA PHE A 30 -11.90 -1.35 1.29
C PHE A 30 -12.44 -0.09 0.59
N ARG A 31 -12.87 0.90 1.39
CA ARG A 31 -13.45 2.16 0.95
C ARG A 31 -12.68 3.32 1.57
N PHE A 32 -12.35 4.30 0.74
CA PHE A 32 -11.62 5.50 1.14
C PHE A 32 -12.06 6.70 0.27
N ARG A 33 -11.74 7.91 0.72
CA ARG A 33 -11.87 9.14 -0.05
C ARG A 33 -10.51 9.52 -0.64
N ASN A 34 -10.50 10.03 -1.87
CA ASN A 34 -9.26 10.43 -2.52
C ASN A 34 -8.51 11.46 -1.65
N GLY A 35 -7.23 11.20 -1.42
CA GLY A 35 -6.37 11.99 -0.52
C GLY A 35 -6.25 11.45 0.91
N GLU A 36 -6.98 10.40 1.29
CA GLU A 36 -6.78 9.71 2.57
C GLU A 36 -5.52 8.84 2.58
N PHE A 37 -5.11 8.45 3.78
CA PHE A 37 -4.02 7.51 4.01
C PHE A 37 -4.51 6.27 4.77
N THR A 38 -3.79 5.17 4.64
CA THR A 38 -4.00 3.93 5.40
C THR A 38 -2.68 3.42 5.97
N MET A 39 -2.76 2.43 6.87
CA MET A 39 -1.59 1.73 7.37
C MET A 39 -1.26 0.57 6.44
N ILE A 40 -0.05 0.56 5.88
CA ILE A 40 0.47 -0.57 5.11
C ILE A 40 1.75 -1.09 5.75
N GLY A 41 2.11 -2.34 5.47
CA GLY A 41 3.36 -2.89 5.93
C GLY A 41 3.49 -4.38 5.65
N ILE A 42 4.44 -5.00 6.33
CA ILE A 42 4.79 -6.41 6.19
C ILE A 42 4.81 -7.07 7.57
N GLU A 43 4.67 -8.39 7.60
CA GLU A 43 4.93 -9.16 8.80
C GLU A 43 6.44 -9.37 8.98
N VAL A 44 6.94 -9.08 10.18
CA VAL A 44 8.33 -9.30 10.59
C VAL A 44 8.29 -10.03 11.92
N GLU A 45 8.86 -11.23 11.98
CA GLU A 45 8.91 -12.06 13.21
C GLU A 45 7.53 -12.27 13.87
N GLY A 46 6.49 -12.50 13.06
CA GLY A 46 5.13 -12.71 13.57
C GLY A 46 4.40 -11.44 14.02
N ARG A 47 4.96 -10.25 13.73
CA ARG A 47 4.39 -8.96 14.12
C ARG A 47 4.24 -8.01 12.92
N PRO A 48 3.14 -7.25 12.82
CA PRO A 48 2.95 -6.32 11.72
C PRO A 48 3.83 -5.07 11.91
N LEU A 49 4.75 -4.83 10.98
CA LEU A 49 5.53 -3.60 10.90
C LEU A 49 4.85 -2.63 9.93
N LEU A 50 4.15 -1.63 10.46
CA LEU A 50 3.28 -0.75 9.68
C LEU A 50 3.78 0.69 9.62
N ARG A 51 3.46 1.37 8.54
CA ARG A 51 3.64 2.82 8.35
C ARG A 51 2.43 3.42 7.66
N ALA A 52 2.18 4.69 7.91
CA ALA A 52 1.12 5.44 7.25
C ALA A 52 1.54 5.78 5.82
N TYR A 53 0.67 5.50 4.85
CA TYR A 53 0.86 5.82 3.44
C TYR A 53 -0.41 6.38 2.84
N SER A 54 -0.28 7.48 2.10
CA SER A 54 -1.36 7.98 1.26
C SER A 54 -1.69 6.96 0.17
N VAL A 55 -2.98 6.78 -0.11
CA VAL A 55 -3.42 5.95 -1.25
C VAL A 55 -3.34 6.82 -2.50
N VAL A 56 -2.48 6.43 -3.44
CA VAL A 56 -2.23 7.20 -4.67
C VAL A 56 -3.33 6.94 -5.71
N SER A 57 -3.82 5.71 -5.82
CA SER A 57 -4.91 5.38 -6.75
C SER A 57 -6.23 6.03 -6.33
N ALA A 58 -7.09 6.31 -7.29
CA ALA A 58 -8.42 6.82 -7.03
C ALA A 58 -9.31 5.74 -6.40
N ASN A 59 -10.29 6.17 -5.59
CA ASN A 59 -11.17 5.26 -4.84
C ASN A 59 -12.09 4.37 -5.69
N TYR A 60 -12.17 4.59 -6.99
CA TYR A 60 -12.90 3.76 -7.94
C TYR A 60 -12.00 2.79 -8.73
N GLU A 61 -10.68 2.87 -8.58
CA GLU A 61 -9.76 1.94 -9.24
C GLU A 61 -9.77 0.56 -8.56
N GLU A 62 -9.58 -0.49 -9.35
CA GLU A 62 -9.61 -1.89 -8.88
C GLU A 62 -8.34 -2.28 -8.10
N GLU A 63 -7.28 -1.48 -8.21
CA GLU A 63 -5.99 -1.71 -7.57
C GLU A 63 -5.67 -0.57 -6.59
N LEU A 64 -4.84 -0.88 -5.58
CA LEU A 64 -4.25 0.14 -4.71
C LEU A 64 -2.86 0.50 -5.24
N GLU A 65 -2.58 1.79 -5.39
CA GLU A 65 -1.22 2.27 -5.70
C GLU A 65 -0.65 3.04 -4.51
N PHE A 66 0.63 2.80 -4.25
CA PHE A 66 1.41 3.50 -3.22
C PHE A 66 2.72 4.00 -3.80
N PHE A 67 3.16 5.16 -3.32
CA PHE A 67 4.47 5.74 -3.64
C PHE A 67 5.30 5.84 -2.37
N SER A 68 6.54 5.36 -2.43
CA SER A 68 7.36 5.10 -1.26
C SER A 68 8.81 5.54 -1.43
N ILE A 69 9.40 5.91 -0.31
CA ILE A 69 10.80 6.24 -0.14
C ILE A 69 11.58 4.98 0.32
N LYS A 70 12.77 4.78 -0.21
CA LYS A 70 13.80 3.89 0.34
C LYS A 70 14.69 4.74 1.24
N VAL A 71 14.46 4.63 2.54
CA VAL A 71 15.27 5.33 3.55
C VAL A 71 16.59 4.54 3.72
N PRO A 72 17.76 5.15 3.46
CA PRO A 72 19.05 4.50 3.67
C PRO A 72 19.39 4.31 5.15
#